data_AF-A0AB34HL47-F1
#
_entry.id   AF-A0AB34HL47-F1
#
_cell.length_a   1.000
_cell.length_b   1.000
_cell.length_c   1.000
_cell.angle_alpha   90.00
_cell.angle_beta   90.00
_cell.angle_gamma   90.00
#
_symmetry.space_group_name_H-M   'P 1'
#
loop_
_entity.id
_entity.type
_entity.pdbx_description
1 polymer ?
#
loop_
_entity_poly.entity_id
_entity_poly.type
_entity_poly.pdbx_seq_one_letter_code
_entity_poly.pdbx_strand_id
1 'polypeptide(L)'
;MISKTGLKFSAEKPVIEVPSMTILDKKDGEQAKALFEKVRKFRAHVEDSDLIYKLYVVQTVIKTAKFIFILCYTANFVNAISFEHVCKPKVEHLTGYEVFECTHNMAYMLKKLLISYISIICVYGFICLYTLFWLFRIPLKEYSFEKVREESSFSDIPDVKNDFAFLLHMVDQYDQLYSKRFGVFLSEVSENKLREISLNHEWTFEKLRQHVSRNAQDKQELHLFMLSEKIGQLSQLTQLELKGNCLDRLPAQLGQCRLLKKSGLVVEDHLFDTLPLEVKEALNQDINIPFANGI
;
A
#
# COMPACT_ATOMS: atom_id res chain seq x y z
N MET A 1 26.66 -55.15 -0.54
CA MET A 1 25.21 -55.38 -0.73
C MET A 1 24.50 -54.60 0.36
N ILE A 2 23.65 -53.59 0.16
CA ILE A 2 22.76 -53.15 -0.92
C ILE A 2 22.52 -51.65 -0.62
N SER A 3 23.01 -50.76 -1.48
CA SER A 3 22.26 -49.91 -2.42
C SER A 3 21.78 -48.57 -1.84
N LYS A 4 22.46 -47.49 -2.26
CA LYS A 4 22.01 -46.11 -2.22
C LYS A 4 20.87 -45.95 -3.23
N THR A 5 19.67 -45.59 -2.79
CA THR A 5 18.59 -45.14 -3.68
C THR A 5 18.55 -43.61 -3.69
N GLY A 6 19.01 -43.04 -4.80
CA GLY A 6 18.86 -41.63 -5.10
C GLY A 6 17.40 -41.31 -5.44
N LEU A 7 16.80 -40.39 -4.68
CA LEU A 7 15.55 -39.74 -5.04
C LEU A 7 15.84 -38.70 -6.12
N LYS A 8 15.38 -38.98 -7.34
CA LYS A 8 15.31 -38.02 -8.44
C LYS A 8 14.21 -37.02 -8.11
N PHE A 9 14.58 -35.76 -7.88
CA PHE A 9 13.64 -34.64 -7.94
C PHE A 9 13.15 -34.50 -9.38
N SER A 10 11.89 -34.84 -9.62
CA SER A 10 11.20 -34.54 -10.87
C SER A 10 10.82 -33.06 -10.82
N ALA A 11 11.37 -32.26 -11.73
CA ALA A 11 10.98 -30.87 -11.92
C ALA A 11 9.46 -30.81 -12.18
N GLU A 12 8.75 -30.22 -11.23
CA GLU A 12 7.33 -29.94 -11.36
C GLU A 12 7.16 -28.83 -12.39
N LYS A 13 6.29 -29.09 -13.37
CA LYS A 13 5.98 -28.20 -14.49
C LYS A 13 5.53 -26.83 -13.97
N PRO A 14 5.85 -25.72 -14.65
CA PRO A 14 5.19 -24.45 -14.35
C PRO A 14 3.70 -24.66 -14.61
N VAL A 15 2.93 -24.65 -13.53
CA VAL A 15 1.48 -24.50 -13.63
C VAL A 15 1.28 -23.16 -14.29
N ILE A 16 0.85 -23.20 -15.56
CA ILE A 16 0.23 -22.06 -16.21
C ILE A 16 -1.00 -21.79 -15.36
N GLU A 17 -0.90 -20.83 -14.44
CA GLU A 17 -2.07 -20.22 -13.84
C GLU A 17 -2.91 -19.72 -14.99
N VAL A 18 -3.95 -20.47 -15.32
CA VAL A 18 -5.07 -19.95 -16.09
C VAL A 18 -5.56 -18.77 -15.26
N PRO A 19 -5.46 -17.51 -15.74
CA PRO A 19 -6.04 -16.42 -15.00
C PRO A 19 -7.54 -16.69 -15.01
N SER A 20 -8.07 -17.14 -13.88
CA SER A 20 -9.49 -17.06 -13.63
C SER A 20 -9.79 -15.57 -13.67
N MET A 21 -10.24 -15.10 -14.84
CA MET A 21 -10.81 -13.77 -14.96
C MET A 21 -12.06 -13.79 -14.09
N THR A 22 -11.88 -13.52 -12.80
CA THR A 22 -12.92 -12.90 -11.99
C THR A 22 -13.26 -11.65 -12.77
N ILE A 23 -14.42 -11.68 -13.41
CA ILE A 23 -14.91 -10.60 -14.25
C ILE A 23 -14.96 -9.38 -13.34
N LEU A 24 -13.97 -8.51 -13.47
CA LEU A 24 -13.98 -7.23 -12.77
C LEU A 24 -15.13 -6.45 -13.41
N ASP A 25 -16.22 -6.30 -12.66
CA ASP A 25 -17.37 -5.53 -13.13
C ASP A 25 -16.89 -4.12 -13.50
N LYS A 26 -17.41 -3.56 -14.59
CA LYS A 26 -17.03 -2.22 -15.08
C LYS A 26 -17.02 -1.18 -13.95
N LYS A 27 -17.98 -1.29 -13.03
CA LYS A 27 -18.13 -0.42 -11.86
C LYS A 27 -16.92 -0.53 -10.92
N ASP A 28 -16.44 -1.75 -10.64
CA ASP A 28 -15.31 -1.99 -9.76
C ASP A 28 -14.00 -1.55 -10.41
N GLY A 29 -13.88 -1.70 -11.73
CA GLY A 29 -12.73 -1.20 -12.49
C GLY A 29 -12.59 0.33 -12.44
N GLU A 30 -13.69 1.07 -12.65
CA GLU A 30 -13.66 2.53 -12.55
C GLU A 30 -13.44 3.00 -11.09
N GLN A 31 -14.04 2.32 -10.12
CA GLN A 31 -13.78 2.59 -8.70
C GLN A 31 -12.32 2.37 -8.33
N ALA A 32 -11.72 1.27 -8.80
CA ALA A 32 -10.32 0.97 -8.56
C ALA A 32 -9.42 2.03 -9.20
N LYS A 33 -9.68 2.46 -10.44
CA LYS A 33 -8.93 3.54 -11.09
C LYS A 33 -8.97 4.85 -10.30
N ALA A 34 -10.15 5.24 -9.83
CA ALA A 34 -10.30 6.40 -8.97
C ALA A 34 -9.55 6.26 -7.64
N LEU A 35 -9.44 5.03 -7.11
CA LEU A 35 -8.71 4.75 -5.89
C LEU A 35 -7.19 4.85 -6.10
N PHE A 36 -6.64 4.31 -7.20
CA PHE A 36 -5.22 4.46 -7.55
C PHE A 36 -4.81 5.94 -7.63
N GLU A 37 -5.61 6.76 -8.30
CA GLU A 37 -5.34 8.19 -8.41
C GLU A 37 -5.41 8.92 -7.06
N LYS A 38 -6.41 8.58 -6.23
CA LYS A 38 -6.53 9.10 -4.86
C LYS A 38 -5.35 8.68 -4.00
N VAL A 39 -4.91 7.43 -4.07
CA VAL A 39 -3.76 6.90 -3.32
C VAL A 39 -2.48 7.61 -3.73
N ARG A 40 -2.25 7.82 -5.03
CA ARG A 40 -1.08 8.58 -5.53
C ARG A 40 -1.07 10.02 -5.00
N LYS A 41 -2.21 10.71 -5.09
CA LYS A 41 -2.33 12.09 -4.60
C LYS A 41 -2.19 12.18 -3.08
N PHE A 42 -2.78 11.23 -2.35
CA PHE A 42 -2.68 11.14 -0.90
C PHE A 42 -1.24 10.87 -0.46
N ARG A 43 -0.56 9.90 -1.09
CA ARG A 43 0.86 9.60 -0.85
C ARG A 43 1.72 10.84 -1.03
N ALA A 44 1.62 11.53 -2.18
CA ALA A 44 2.42 12.72 -2.45
C ALA A 44 2.18 13.84 -1.42
N HIS A 45 0.94 14.00 -0.94
CA HIS A 45 0.62 15.01 0.07
C HIS A 45 1.16 14.67 1.46
N VAL A 46 1.11 13.39 1.85
CA VAL A 46 1.47 12.94 3.20
C VAL A 46 2.97 12.65 3.32
N GLU A 47 3.63 12.16 2.28
CA GLU A 47 5.09 11.92 2.31
C GLU A 47 5.91 13.21 2.47
N ASP A 48 5.39 14.37 2.02
CA ASP A 48 6.05 15.67 2.25
C ASP A 48 5.83 16.20 3.69
N SER A 49 4.83 15.66 4.40
CA SER A 49 4.49 16.07 5.75
C SER A 49 5.17 15.22 6.82
N ASP A 50 5.54 15.88 7.92
CA ASP A 50 6.26 15.30 9.05
C ASP A 50 5.60 15.72 10.39
N LEU A 51 4.35 16.18 10.32
CA LEU A 51 3.60 16.81 11.40
C LEU A 51 2.98 15.77 12.32
N ILE A 52 2.42 14.69 11.77
CA ILE A 52 1.72 13.66 12.54
C ILE A 52 2.70 12.95 13.46
N TYR A 53 3.85 12.53 12.92
CA TYR A 53 4.91 11.91 13.70
C TYR A 53 5.41 12.84 14.81
N LYS A 54 5.72 14.10 14.50
CA LYS A 54 6.20 15.08 15.50
C LYS A 54 5.17 15.32 16.61
N LEU A 55 3.89 15.48 16.25
CA LEU A 55 2.82 15.66 17.22
C LEU A 55 2.70 14.44 18.14
N TYR A 56 2.76 13.23 17.58
CA TYR A 56 2.70 11.99 18.36
C TYR A 56 3.89 11.87 19.33
N VAL A 57 5.11 12.18 18.88
CA VAL A 57 6.31 12.18 19.73
C VAL A 57 6.17 13.20 20.86
N VAL A 58 5.82 14.44 20.55
CA VAL A 58 5.63 15.51 21.54
C VAL A 58 4.53 15.13 22.54
N GLN A 59 3.41 14.60 22.07
CA GLN A 59 2.31 14.18 22.93
C GLN A 59 2.76 13.05 23.89
N THR A 60 3.52 12.08 23.39
CA THR A 60 4.02 10.95 24.20
C THR A 60 5.02 11.43 25.25
N VAL A 61 5.96 12.31 24.87
CA VAL A 61 6.91 12.93 25.81
C VAL A 61 6.19 13.74 26.89
N ILE A 62 5.21 14.57 26.52
CA ILE A 62 4.42 15.37 27.47
C ILE A 62 3.62 14.46 28.43
N LYS A 63 3.00 13.39 27.92
CA LYS A 63 2.27 12.42 28.75
C LYS A 63 3.21 11.75 29.76
N THR A 64 4.39 11.30 29.32
CA THR A 64 5.40 10.68 30.19
C THR A 64 5.91 11.68 31.25
N ALA A 65 6.18 12.93 30.87
CA ALA A 65 6.59 13.97 31.82
C ALA A 65 5.50 14.27 32.87
N LYS A 66 4.23 14.37 32.45
CA LYS A 66 3.08 14.56 33.37
C LYS A 66 2.95 13.41 34.36
N PHE A 67 3.10 12.16 33.88
CA PHE A 67 3.08 10.98 34.74
C PHE A 67 4.18 11.04 35.81
N ILE A 68 5.42 11.32 35.42
CA ILE A 68 6.55 11.43 36.36
C ILE A 68 6.30 12.54 37.39
N PHE A 69 5.84 13.71 36.94
CA PHE A 69 5.53 14.83 37.84
C PHE A 69 4.44 14.46 38.87
N ILE A 70 3.33 13.87 38.42
CA ILE A 70 2.23 13.44 39.31
C ILE A 70 2.70 12.37 40.29
N LEU A 71 3.49 11.40 39.83
CA LEU A 71 4.01 10.33 40.69
C LEU A 71 4.95 10.89 41.77
N CYS A 72 5.92 11.73 41.39
CA CYS A 72 6.83 12.37 42.34
C CYS A 72 6.09 13.26 43.34
N TYR A 73 5.14 14.07 42.87
CA TYR A 73 4.33 14.92 43.73
C TYR A 73 3.54 14.09 44.74
N THR A 74 2.71 13.15 44.27
CA THR A 74 1.82 12.35 45.12
C THR A 74 2.57 11.43 46.08
N ALA A 75 3.71 10.86 45.69
CA ALA A 75 4.54 10.03 46.57
C ALA A 75 5.06 10.82 47.79
N ASN A 76 5.43 12.09 47.62
CA ASN A 76 5.85 12.95 48.73
C ASN A 76 4.70 13.20 49.72
N PHE A 77 3.47 13.44 49.24
CA PHE A 77 2.32 13.70 50.11
C PHE A 77 1.85 12.46 50.86
N VAL A 78 1.90 11.26 50.26
CA VAL A 78 1.53 10.01 50.97
C VAL A 78 2.35 9.83 52.25
N ASN A 79 3.63 10.20 52.21
CA ASN A 79 4.54 10.07 53.34
C ASN A 79 4.30 11.13 54.43
N ALA A 80 3.72 12.28 54.07
CA ALA A 80 3.49 13.40 54.99
C ALA A 80 2.14 13.33 55.74
N ILE A 81 1.18 12.49 55.31
CA ILE A 81 -0.15 12.40 55.93
C ILE A 81 -0.06 11.64 57.27
N SER A 82 -0.30 12.35 58.37
CA SER A 82 -0.46 11.80 59.73
C SER A 82 -1.91 11.88 60.22
N PHE A 83 -2.26 11.06 61.22
CA PHE A 83 -3.61 11.03 61.81
C PHE A 83 -3.77 12.07 62.93
N GLU A 84 -2.71 12.28 63.71
CA GLU A 84 -2.66 13.24 64.81
C GLU A 84 -1.82 14.45 64.42
N HIS A 85 -2.31 15.64 64.82
CA HIS A 85 -1.63 16.91 64.62
C HIS A 85 -1.64 17.72 65.92
N VAL A 86 -0.46 18.15 66.36
CA VAL A 86 -0.31 19.07 67.50
C VAL A 86 -0.39 20.50 66.96
N CYS A 87 -1.45 21.21 67.32
CA CYS A 87 -1.75 22.57 66.89
C CYS A 87 -1.41 23.57 68.01
N LYS A 88 -0.65 24.62 67.67
CA LYS A 88 -0.39 25.75 68.58
C LYS A 88 -0.94 27.06 68.00
N PRO A 89 -2.28 27.22 67.96
CA PRO A 89 -2.89 28.47 67.53
C PRO A 89 -2.63 29.53 68.59
N LYS A 90 -2.22 30.73 68.18
CA LYS A 90 -1.91 31.86 69.08
C LYS A 90 -3.19 32.51 69.65
N VAL A 91 -4.03 31.72 70.33
CA VAL A 91 -5.39 32.11 70.79
C VAL A 91 -5.60 31.92 72.29
N GLU A 92 -4.51 31.84 73.05
CA GLU A 92 -4.52 31.58 74.49
C GLU A 92 -5.42 32.54 75.29
N HIS A 93 -5.49 33.82 74.91
CA HIS A 93 -6.35 34.81 75.56
C HIS A 93 -7.85 34.48 75.45
N LEU A 94 -8.30 33.71 74.46
CA LEU A 94 -9.71 33.35 74.29
C LEU A 94 -10.05 31.99 74.91
N THR A 95 -9.16 31.01 74.79
CA THR A 95 -9.44 29.61 75.16
C THR A 95 -8.74 29.15 76.44
N GLY A 96 -7.69 29.84 76.88
CA GLY A 96 -6.87 29.47 78.05
C GLY A 96 -5.88 28.32 77.82
N TYR A 97 -5.78 27.78 76.59
CA TYR A 97 -4.87 26.69 76.22
C TYR A 97 -3.93 27.13 75.09
N GLU A 98 -2.64 26.79 75.20
CA GLU A 98 -1.61 27.05 74.18
C GLU A 98 -1.52 25.95 73.11
N VAL A 99 -1.79 24.69 73.49
CA VAL A 99 -1.60 23.50 72.65
C VAL A 99 -2.88 22.69 72.55
N PHE A 100 -3.25 22.28 71.34
CA PHE A 100 -4.40 21.44 71.04
C PHE A 100 -3.95 20.21 70.24
N GLU A 101 -4.42 19.03 70.61
CA GLU A 101 -4.26 17.83 69.79
C GLU A 101 -5.50 17.64 68.92
N CYS A 102 -5.30 17.56 67.60
CA CYS A 102 -6.36 17.42 66.62
C CYS A 102 -6.20 16.10 65.86
N THR A 103 -7.31 15.37 65.70
CA THR A 103 -7.37 14.16 64.87
C THR A 103 -7.99 14.45 63.51
N HIS A 104 -7.35 13.95 62.45
CA HIS A 104 -7.87 14.09 61.09
C HIS A 104 -8.53 12.78 60.64
N ASN A 105 -9.84 12.66 60.87
CA ASN A 105 -10.62 11.42 60.65
C ASN A 105 -10.52 10.86 59.22
N MET A 106 -10.33 11.72 58.21
CA MET A 106 -10.20 11.29 56.81
C MET A 106 -8.79 10.84 56.42
N ALA A 107 -7.78 10.98 57.28
CA ALA A 107 -6.38 10.68 56.95
C ALA A 107 -6.19 9.21 56.51
N TYR A 108 -6.83 8.25 57.19
CA TYR A 108 -6.71 6.83 56.86
C TYR A 108 -7.35 6.50 55.49
N MET A 109 -8.56 6.99 55.26
CA MET A 109 -9.27 6.81 53.99
C MET A 109 -8.53 7.46 52.83
N LEU A 110 -8.05 8.70 53.02
CA LEU A 110 -7.29 9.43 52.01
C LEU A 110 -5.96 8.73 51.68
N LYS A 111 -5.25 8.21 52.68
CA LYS A 111 -4.01 7.45 52.47
C LYS A 111 -4.25 6.18 51.65
N LYS A 112 -5.31 5.42 51.95
CA LYS A 112 -5.67 4.21 51.18
C LYS A 112 -6.08 4.55 49.74
N LEU A 113 -6.89 5.60 49.56
CA LEU A 113 -7.29 6.08 48.24
C LEU A 113 -6.08 6.55 47.42
N LEU A 114 -5.15 7.29 48.04
CA LEU A 114 -3.96 7.81 47.37
C LEU A 114 -2.97 6.69 46.99
N ILE A 115 -2.83 5.65 47.81
CA ILE A 115 -2.05 4.45 47.45
C ILE A 115 -2.68 3.72 46.25
N SER A 116 -4.01 3.56 46.24
CA SER A 116 -4.73 2.97 45.11
C SER A 116 -4.57 3.81 43.84
N TYR A 117 -4.67 5.14 43.94
CA TYR A 117 -4.42 6.07 42.84
C TYR A 117 -3.00 5.93 42.29
N ILE A 118 -1.98 5.92 43.14
CA ILE A 118 -0.58 5.72 42.73
C ILE A 118 -0.41 4.39 41.99
N SER A 119 -1.04 3.30 42.46
CA SER A 119 -0.99 2.00 41.78
C SER A 119 -1.52 2.07 40.35
N ILE A 120 -2.67 2.71 40.14
CA ILE A 120 -3.27 2.91 38.81
C ILE A 120 -2.34 3.76 37.92
N ILE A 121 -1.79 4.84 38.48
CA ILE A 121 -0.87 5.74 37.77
C ILE A 121 0.43 5.02 37.38
N CYS A 122 0.95 4.10 38.20
CA CYS A 122 2.10 3.27 37.86
C CYS A 122 1.82 2.36 36.66
N VAL A 123 0.65 1.71 36.61
CA VAL A 123 0.25 0.88 35.44
C VAL A 123 0.16 1.73 34.17
N TYR A 124 -0.46 2.91 34.26
CA TYR A 124 -0.50 3.87 33.16
C TYR A 124 0.90 4.31 32.71
N GLY A 125 1.79 4.59 33.67
CA GLY A 125 3.17 4.97 33.43
C GLY A 125 3.97 3.89 32.71
N PHE A 126 3.77 2.61 33.07
CA PHE A 126 4.41 1.50 32.39
C PHE A 126 4.03 1.41 30.90
N ILE A 127 2.75 1.62 30.57
CA ILE A 127 2.28 1.67 29.18
C ILE A 127 2.87 2.88 28.44
N CYS A 128 2.95 4.04 29.08
CA CYS A 128 3.56 5.24 28.48
C CYS A 128 5.06 5.07 28.24
N LEU A 129 5.79 4.45 29.17
CA LEU A 129 7.21 4.15 29.01
C LEU A 129 7.44 3.11 27.91
N TYR A 130 6.60 2.08 27.84
CA TYR A 130 6.65 1.08 26.78
C TYR A 130 6.45 1.72 25.40
N THR A 131 5.43 2.57 25.23
CA THR A 131 5.16 3.26 23.96
C THR A 131 6.29 4.24 23.60
N LEU A 132 6.84 4.98 24.57
CA LEU A 132 8.00 5.83 24.35
C LEU A 132 9.24 5.01 23.92
N PHE A 133 9.49 3.89 24.57
CA PHE A 133 10.59 2.99 24.22
C PHE A 133 10.43 2.41 22.81
N TRP A 134 9.22 1.95 22.47
CA TRP A 134 8.89 1.46 21.13
C TRP A 134 9.13 2.54 20.06
N LEU A 135 8.69 3.78 20.31
CA LEU A 135 8.85 4.92 19.41
C LEU A 135 10.32 5.25 19.09
N PHE A 136 11.23 5.09 20.04
CA PHE A 136 12.66 5.35 19.85
C PHE A 136 13.47 4.15 19.37
N ARG A 137 12.97 2.92 19.60
CA ARG A 137 13.66 1.70 19.16
C ARG A 137 13.44 1.39 17.70
N ILE A 138 12.26 1.67 17.16
CA ILE A 138 11.90 1.37 15.79
C ILE A 138 12.04 2.63 14.93
N PRO A 139 12.75 2.59 13.79
CA PRO A 139 12.80 3.70 12.86
C PRO A 139 11.44 3.85 12.16
N LEU A 140 10.54 4.62 12.74
CA LEU A 140 9.16 4.77 12.24
C LEU A 140 9.02 5.74 11.06
N LYS A 141 10.10 6.44 10.68
CA LYS A 141 10.12 7.38 9.55
C LYS A 141 10.27 6.70 8.19
N GLU A 142 10.65 5.44 8.16
CA GLU A 142 10.78 4.65 6.94
C GLU A 142 9.99 3.36 7.12
N TYR A 143 9.16 3.02 6.13
CA TYR A 143 8.39 1.79 6.12
C TYR A 143 8.70 1.03 4.84
N SER A 144 9.10 -0.22 5.01
CA SER A 144 9.41 -1.10 3.90
C SER A 144 8.38 -2.23 3.79
N PHE A 145 7.95 -2.50 2.57
CA PHE A 145 7.02 -3.56 2.23
C PHE A 145 7.72 -4.91 1.99
N GLU A 146 8.90 -5.14 2.57
CA GLU A 146 9.72 -6.34 2.30
C GLU A 146 8.93 -7.64 2.46
N LYS A 147 8.22 -7.80 3.57
CA LYS A 147 7.36 -8.98 3.81
C LYS A 147 6.28 -9.16 2.74
N VAL A 148 5.74 -8.07 2.22
CA VAL A 148 4.71 -8.10 1.17
C VAL A 148 5.34 -8.46 -0.16
N ARG A 149 6.55 -7.98 -0.48
CA ARG A 149 7.28 -8.37 -1.70
C ARG A 149 7.71 -9.83 -1.71
N GLU A 150 8.06 -10.39 -0.55
CA GLU A 150 8.42 -11.80 -0.42
C GLU A 150 7.20 -12.72 -0.55
N GLU A 151 6.05 -12.31 -0.01
CA GLU A 151 4.83 -13.12 0.02
C GLU A 151 3.95 -12.94 -1.24
N SER A 152 4.07 -11.81 -1.94
CA SER A 152 3.30 -11.51 -3.15
C SER A 152 4.18 -11.54 -4.40
N SER A 153 3.55 -11.69 -5.58
CA SER A 153 4.25 -11.61 -6.87
C SER A 153 4.64 -10.18 -7.28
N PHE A 154 4.34 -9.18 -6.45
CA PHE A 154 4.56 -7.76 -6.73
C PHE A 154 5.82 -7.24 -6.03
N SER A 155 6.95 -7.28 -6.72
CA SER A 155 8.25 -6.78 -6.22
C SER A 155 8.45 -5.27 -6.41
N ASP A 156 7.57 -4.61 -7.15
CA ASP A 156 7.65 -3.20 -7.56
C ASP A 156 7.12 -2.22 -6.50
N ILE A 157 6.59 -2.72 -5.38
CA ILE A 157 6.01 -1.88 -4.33
C ILE A 157 7.09 -0.97 -3.72
N PRO A 158 6.94 0.37 -3.79
CA PRO A 158 7.96 1.31 -3.32
C PRO A 158 8.00 1.40 -1.80
N ASP A 159 9.19 1.68 -1.26
CA ASP A 159 9.32 2.10 0.14
C ASP A 159 8.78 3.52 0.31
N VAL A 160 8.26 3.79 1.50
CA VAL A 160 7.59 5.05 1.82
C VAL A 160 8.19 5.70 3.06
N LYS A 161 8.05 7.03 3.17
CA LYS A 161 8.78 7.85 4.13
C LYS A 161 7.88 8.79 4.94
N ASN A 162 8.43 9.34 6.02
CA ASN A 162 7.85 10.40 6.86
C ASN A 162 6.49 10.00 7.48
N ASP A 163 5.49 10.90 7.47
CA ASP A 163 4.19 10.66 8.12
C ASP A 163 3.46 9.47 7.49
N PHE A 164 3.66 9.19 6.20
CA PHE A 164 3.03 8.06 5.54
C PHE A 164 3.58 6.72 6.05
N ALA A 165 4.91 6.64 6.21
CA ALA A 165 5.56 5.50 6.84
C ALA A 165 5.09 5.31 8.28
N PHE A 166 5.01 6.39 9.05
CA PHE A 166 4.54 6.35 10.44
C PHE A 166 3.11 5.80 10.53
N LEU A 167 2.19 6.28 9.69
CA LEU A 167 0.81 5.80 9.64
C LEU A 167 0.74 4.31 9.28
N LEU A 168 1.56 3.85 8.33
CA LEU A 168 1.59 2.44 7.95
C LEU A 168 2.14 1.55 9.06
N HIS A 169 3.17 1.98 9.80
CA HIS A 169 3.63 1.26 11.00
C HIS A 169 2.51 1.14 12.03
N MET A 170 1.74 2.21 12.26
CA MET A 170 0.61 2.19 13.20
C MET A 170 -0.51 1.25 12.76
N VAL A 171 -0.80 1.19 11.45
CA VAL A 171 -1.79 0.27 10.87
C VAL A 171 -1.29 -1.18 10.91
N ASP A 172 0.00 -1.41 10.66
CA ASP A 172 0.60 -2.75 10.67
C ASP A 172 0.61 -3.38 12.07
N GLN A 173 0.77 -2.56 13.12
CA GLN A 173 0.58 -3.01 14.51
C GLN A 173 -0.86 -3.38 14.85
N TYR A 174 -1.84 -2.84 14.12
CA TYR A 174 -3.26 -3.17 14.31
C TYR A 174 -3.64 -4.44 13.55
N ASP A 175 -3.41 -4.46 12.24
CA ASP A 175 -3.61 -5.63 11.38
C ASP A 175 -2.79 -5.50 10.09
N GLN A 176 -1.87 -6.43 9.90
CA GLN A 176 -0.99 -6.53 8.73
C GLN A 176 -1.78 -6.71 7.41
N LEU A 177 -3.02 -7.18 7.46
CA LEU A 177 -3.83 -7.37 6.25
C LEU A 177 -4.14 -6.04 5.55
N TYR A 178 -4.23 -4.93 6.29
CA TYR A 178 -4.44 -3.60 5.71
C TYR A 178 -3.21 -3.13 4.95
N SER A 179 -2.01 -3.26 5.52
CA SER A 179 -0.76 -2.87 4.87
C SER A 179 -0.53 -3.72 3.61
N LYS A 180 -0.83 -5.02 3.66
CA LYS A 180 -0.79 -5.94 2.50
C LYS A 180 -1.73 -5.51 1.37
N ARG A 181 -3.02 -5.33 1.66
CA ARG A 181 -4.02 -4.95 0.64
C ARG A 181 -3.76 -3.57 0.07
N PHE A 182 -3.34 -2.64 0.93
CA PHE A 182 -3.02 -1.29 0.52
C PHE A 182 -1.76 -1.24 -0.35
N GLY A 183 -0.75 -2.06 -0.05
CA GLY A 183 0.48 -2.16 -0.85
C GLY A 183 0.22 -2.50 -2.31
N VAL A 184 -0.80 -3.30 -2.62
CA VAL A 184 -1.21 -3.60 -4.01
C VAL A 184 -1.60 -2.34 -4.77
N PHE A 185 -2.24 -1.35 -4.12
CA PHE A 185 -2.60 -0.08 -4.76
C PHE A 185 -1.42 0.89 -4.93
N LEU A 186 -0.24 0.56 -4.39
CA LEU A 186 1.00 1.30 -4.60
C LEU A 186 1.85 0.70 -5.73
N SER A 187 1.51 -0.50 -6.20
CA SER A 187 2.21 -1.18 -7.31
C SER A 187 1.81 -0.57 -8.66
N GLU A 188 2.80 -0.29 -9.49
CA GLU A 188 2.60 0.17 -10.87
C GLU A 188 2.16 -0.99 -11.78
N VAL A 189 2.66 -2.19 -11.52
CA VAL A 189 2.29 -3.41 -12.26
C VAL A 189 0.80 -3.73 -12.06
N SER A 190 0.29 -3.60 -10.84
CA SER A 190 -1.13 -3.84 -10.55
C SER A 190 -2.04 -2.80 -11.24
N GLU A 191 -1.62 -1.53 -11.30
CA GLU A 191 -2.32 -0.46 -12.01
C GLU A 191 -2.36 -0.70 -13.52
N ASN A 192 -1.23 -1.10 -14.11
CA ASN A 192 -1.15 -1.43 -15.53
C ASN A 192 -2.04 -2.63 -15.89
N LYS A 193 -2.04 -3.67 -15.05
CA LYS A 193 -2.92 -4.84 -15.22
C LYS A 193 -4.40 -4.46 -15.12
N LEU A 194 -4.75 -3.55 -14.22
CA LEU A 194 -6.12 -3.01 -14.13
C LEU A 194 -6.49 -2.22 -15.39
N ARG A 195 -5.59 -1.37 -15.90
CA ARG A 195 -5.81 -0.59 -17.13
C ARG A 195 -6.05 -1.50 -18.33
N GLU A 196 -5.29 -2.58 -18.45
CA GLU A 196 -5.47 -3.60 -19.50
C GLU A 196 -6.81 -4.33 -19.39
N ILE A 197 -7.18 -4.81 -18.20
CA ILE A 197 -8.49 -5.45 -17.99
C ILE A 197 -9.64 -4.49 -18.31
N SER A 198 -9.52 -3.23 -17.88
CA SER A 198 -10.51 -2.18 -18.15
C SER A 198 -10.64 -1.91 -19.66
N LEU A 199 -9.52 -1.80 -20.38
CA LEU A 199 -9.49 -1.67 -21.83
C LEU A 199 -10.16 -2.84 -22.55
N ASN A 200 -9.83 -4.07 -22.13
CA ASN A 200 -10.40 -5.30 -22.68
C ASN A 200 -11.92 -5.40 -22.44
N HIS A 201 -12.42 -4.84 -21.34
CA HIS A 201 -13.84 -4.75 -21.03
C HIS A 201 -14.54 -3.66 -21.85
N GLU A 202 -13.93 -2.49 -22.02
CA GLU A 202 -14.51 -1.39 -22.80
C GLU A 202 -14.59 -1.70 -24.30
N TRP A 203 -13.52 -2.28 -24.85
CA TRP A 203 -13.35 -2.63 -26.26
C TRP A 203 -13.62 -4.12 -26.49
N THR A 204 -14.90 -4.47 -26.66
CA THR A 204 -15.29 -5.82 -27.10
C THR A 204 -15.02 -6.01 -28.60
N PHE A 205 -14.98 -7.27 -29.03
CA PHE A 205 -14.75 -7.62 -30.44
C PHE A 205 -15.79 -6.96 -31.36
N GLU A 206 -17.05 -6.90 -30.96
CA GLU A 206 -18.13 -6.28 -31.73
C GLU A 206 -17.88 -4.79 -31.93
N LYS A 207 -17.49 -4.07 -30.87
CA LYS A 207 -17.15 -2.65 -30.97
C LYS A 207 -15.93 -2.43 -31.85
N LEU A 208 -14.89 -3.23 -31.67
CA LEU A 208 -13.70 -3.17 -32.53
C LEU A 208 -14.09 -3.35 -34.00
N ARG A 209 -14.91 -4.35 -34.32
CA ARG A 209 -15.41 -4.61 -35.68
C ARG A 209 -16.23 -3.45 -36.26
N GLN A 210 -17.01 -2.75 -35.44
CA GLN A 210 -17.78 -1.58 -35.88
C GLN A 210 -16.90 -0.39 -36.26
N HIS A 211 -15.71 -0.29 -35.67
CA HIS A 211 -14.75 0.79 -35.94
C HIS A 211 -13.72 0.43 -37.02
N VAL A 212 -13.78 -0.76 -37.60
CA VAL A 212 -12.96 -1.13 -38.76
C VAL A 212 -13.56 -0.47 -40.00
N SER A 213 -12.86 0.52 -40.57
CA SER A 213 -13.18 1.09 -41.88
C SER A 213 -12.53 0.27 -43.00
N ARG A 214 -13.09 0.41 -44.21
CA ARG A 214 -12.47 -0.09 -45.43
C ARG A 214 -11.99 1.08 -46.27
N ASN A 215 -10.73 1.05 -46.65
CA ASN A 215 -10.13 2.06 -47.52
C ASN A 215 -10.53 1.80 -48.99
N ALA A 216 -10.24 2.75 -49.89
CA ALA A 216 -10.49 2.67 -51.33
C ALA A 216 -9.85 1.45 -52.04
N GLN A 217 -8.96 0.74 -51.35
CA GLN A 217 -8.28 -0.47 -51.80
C GLN A 217 -8.91 -1.76 -51.23
N ASP A 218 -10.11 -1.68 -50.65
CA ASP A 218 -10.83 -2.73 -49.91
C ASP A 218 -10.05 -3.33 -48.71
N LYS A 219 -9.02 -2.61 -48.26
CA LYS A 219 -8.21 -2.95 -47.09
C LYS A 219 -8.89 -2.51 -45.81
N GLN A 220 -8.86 -3.35 -44.79
CA GLN A 220 -9.38 -3.03 -43.47
C GLN A 220 -8.36 -2.18 -42.72
N GLU A 221 -8.79 -1.00 -42.30
CA GLU A 221 -8.03 -0.06 -41.48
C GLU A 221 -8.78 0.17 -40.15
N LEU A 222 -8.01 0.31 -39.07
CA LEU A 222 -8.54 0.59 -37.75
C LEU A 222 -7.75 1.77 -37.16
N HIS A 223 -8.48 2.82 -36.80
CA HIS A 223 -7.95 4.03 -36.19
C HIS A 223 -8.35 4.03 -34.72
N LEU A 224 -7.42 3.69 -33.82
CA LEU A 224 -7.70 3.59 -32.39
C LEU A 224 -6.77 4.48 -31.60
N PHE A 225 -7.28 5.00 -30.49
CA PHE A 225 -6.49 5.77 -29.54
C PHE A 225 -5.90 4.92 -28.39
N MET A 226 -6.42 3.71 -28.18
CA MET A 226 -5.89 2.70 -27.25
C MET A 226 -6.11 1.29 -27.82
N LEU A 227 -5.23 0.34 -27.48
CA LEU A 227 -5.28 -1.03 -28.01
C LEU A 227 -5.63 -2.05 -26.93
N SER A 228 -6.63 -2.88 -27.22
CA SER A 228 -7.09 -4.01 -26.40
C SER A 228 -6.45 -5.31 -26.90
N GLU A 229 -6.22 -6.29 -26.02
CA GLU A 229 -5.68 -7.60 -26.38
C GLU A 229 -6.60 -8.37 -27.35
N LYS A 230 -7.89 -8.00 -27.41
CA LYS A 230 -8.87 -8.57 -28.35
C LYS A 230 -8.60 -8.23 -29.82
N ILE A 231 -7.67 -7.32 -30.12
CA ILE A 231 -7.27 -7.03 -31.50
C ILE A 231 -6.78 -8.27 -32.25
N GLY A 232 -6.17 -9.24 -31.55
CA GLY A 232 -5.70 -10.49 -32.14
C GLY A 232 -6.80 -11.33 -32.82
N GLN A 233 -8.07 -11.08 -32.50
CA GLN A 233 -9.21 -11.74 -33.13
C GLN A 233 -9.55 -11.15 -34.52
N LEU A 234 -9.05 -9.94 -34.85
CA LEU A 234 -9.22 -9.31 -36.16
C LEU A 234 -8.23 -9.91 -37.18
N SER A 235 -8.48 -11.15 -37.59
CA SER A 235 -7.61 -11.90 -38.53
C SER A 235 -7.48 -11.26 -39.92
N GLN A 236 -8.43 -10.40 -40.30
CA GLN A 236 -8.51 -9.75 -41.62
C GLN A 236 -7.95 -8.31 -41.63
N LEU A 237 -7.45 -7.82 -40.49
CA LEU A 237 -6.92 -6.47 -40.37
C LEU A 237 -5.62 -6.35 -41.19
N THR A 238 -5.58 -5.42 -42.14
CA THR A 238 -4.41 -5.19 -43.01
C THR A 238 -3.62 -3.94 -42.66
N GLN A 239 -4.28 -2.95 -42.06
CA GLN A 239 -3.68 -1.69 -41.65
C GLN A 239 -4.17 -1.29 -40.26
N LEU A 240 -3.26 -0.78 -39.43
CA LEU A 240 -3.52 -0.33 -38.06
C LEU A 240 -2.72 0.95 -37.82
N GLU A 241 -3.41 2.04 -37.55
CA GLU A 241 -2.79 3.34 -37.27
C GLU A 241 -2.98 3.71 -35.79
N LEU A 242 -1.86 3.88 -35.09
CA LEU A 242 -1.79 4.16 -33.66
C LEU A 242 -0.90 5.37 -33.33
N LYS A 243 -0.53 6.17 -34.33
CA LYS A 243 0.39 7.30 -34.17
C LYS A 243 -0.28 8.45 -33.40
N GLY A 244 0.46 9.06 -32.47
CA GLY A 244 -0.05 10.17 -31.66
C GLY A 244 -0.92 9.72 -30.48
N ASN A 245 -0.78 8.46 -30.06
CA ASN A 245 -1.47 7.91 -28.91
C ASN A 245 -0.53 7.78 -27.72
N CYS A 246 -1.05 8.04 -26.51
CA CYS A 246 -0.32 7.83 -25.26
C CYS A 246 -0.35 6.34 -24.84
N LEU A 247 0.04 5.45 -25.76
CA LEU A 247 0.24 4.03 -25.49
C LEU A 247 1.64 3.85 -24.90
N ASP A 248 1.75 3.03 -23.85
CA ASP A 248 3.05 2.70 -23.25
C ASP A 248 3.63 1.40 -23.82
N ARG A 249 2.77 0.48 -24.29
CA ARG A 249 3.13 -0.82 -24.88
C ARG A 249 2.10 -1.29 -25.90
N LEU A 250 2.52 -2.20 -26.78
CA LEU A 250 1.64 -2.90 -27.71
C LEU A 250 1.36 -4.35 -27.23
N PRO A 251 0.12 -4.86 -27.36
CA PRO A 251 -0.23 -6.23 -26.96
C PRO A 251 0.42 -7.27 -27.88
N ALA A 252 0.93 -8.35 -27.31
CA ALA A 252 1.56 -9.45 -28.04
C ALA A 252 0.58 -10.15 -29.00
N GLN A 253 -0.73 -10.05 -28.73
CA GLN A 253 -1.82 -10.59 -29.53
C GLN A 253 -1.91 -9.95 -30.92
N LEU A 254 -1.22 -8.84 -31.19
CA LEU A 254 -1.03 -8.32 -32.55
C LEU A 254 -0.43 -9.37 -33.51
N GLY A 255 0.39 -10.29 -33.00
CA GLY A 255 0.93 -11.40 -33.80
C GLY A 255 -0.14 -12.38 -34.31
N GLN A 256 -1.37 -12.32 -33.79
CA GLN A 256 -2.49 -13.17 -34.23
C GLN A 256 -3.24 -12.57 -35.43
N CYS A 257 -3.04 -11.29 -35.75
CA CYS A 257 -3.59 -10.64 -36.94
C CYS A 257 -2.85 -11.08 -38.20
N ARG A 258 -3.24 -12.21 -38.79
CA ARG A 258 -2.51 -12.87 -39.91
C ARG A 258 -2.28 -12.02 -41.15
N LEU A 259 -3.14 -11.04 -41.43
CA LEU A 259 -3.01 -10.16 -42.61
C LEU A 259 -2.33 -8.82 -42.30
N LEU A 260 -2.02 -8.54 -41.03
CA LEU A 260 -1.37 -7.30 -40.61
C LEU A 260 0.14 -7.45 -40.79
N LYS A 261 0.73 -6.62 -41.66
CA LYS A 261 2.18 -6.60 -41.92
C LYS A 261 2.82 -5.38 -41.29
N LYS A 262 4.15 -5.40 -41.09
CA LYS A 262 4.90 -4.22 -40.62
C LYS A 262 4.62 -2.96 -41.45
N SER A 263 4.45 -3.08 -42.77
CA SER A 263 4.12 -1.95 -43.66
C SER A 263 2.71 -1.38 -43.44
N GLY A 264 1.81 -2.12 -42.80
CA GLY A 264 0.46 -1.68 -42.44
C GLY A 264 0.33 -1.21 -41.00
N LEU A 265 1.37 -1.36 -40.17
CA LEU A 265 1.36 -0.93 -38.77
C LEU A 265 2.05 0.43 -38.63
N VAL A 266 1.26 1.48 -38.41
CA VAL A 266 1.76 2.85 -38.20
C VAL A 266 1.78 3.14 -36.71
N VAL A 267 2.96 2.99 -36.09
CA VAL A 267 3.21 3.18 -34.65
C VAL A 267 4.48 4.00 -34.44
N GLU A 268 4.68 4.52 -33.23
CA GLU A 268 5.94 5.14 -32.84
C GLU A 268 7.02 4.07 -32.60
N ASP A 269 8.28 4.36 -32.96
CA ASP A 269 9.36 3.35 -32.98
C ASP A 269 9.59 2.70 -31.59
N HIS A 270 9.53 3.51 -30.52
CA HIS A 270 9.69 3.02 -29.16
C HIS A 270 8.58 2.04 -28.74
N LEU A 271 7.37 2.18 -29.30
CA LEU A 271 6.26 1.26 -29.04
C LEU A 271 6.42 -0.04 -29.81
N PHE A 272 6.90 0.01 -31.05
CA PHE A 272 7.22 -1.20 -31.81
C PHE A 272 8.28 -2.04 -31.08
N ASP A 273 9.25 -1.38 -30.45
CA ASP A 273 10.30 -2.07 -29.69
C ASP A 273 9.79 -2.81 -28.45
N THR A 274 8.63 -2.45 -27.91
CA THR A 274 8.02 -3.17 -26.77
C THR A 274 7.44 -4.54 -27.13
N LEU A 275 7.24 -4.83 -28.43
CA LEU A 275 6.70 -6.11 -28.86
C LEU A 275 7.70 -7.27 -28.65
N PRO A 276 7.21 -8.47 -28.28
CA PRO A 276 8.03 -9.68 -28.23
C PRO A 276 8.68 -9.98 -29.59
N LEU A 277 9.84 -10.63 -29.58
CA LEU A 277 10.60 -10.97 -30.78
C LEU A 277 9.76 -11.82 -31.74
N GLU A 278 8.98 -12.75 -31.21
CA GLU A 278 8.12 -13.65 -31.98
C GLU A 278 7.05 -12.86 -32.77
N VAL A 279 6.52 -11.79 -32.18
CA VAL A 279 5.50 -10.94 -32.81
C VAL A 279 6.14 -10.05 -33.87
N LYS A 280 7.31 -9.48 -33.58
CA LYS A 280 8.08 -8.70 -34.56
C LYS A 280 8.44 -9.56 -35.78
N GLU A 281 8.84 -10.81 -35.56
CA GLU A 281 9.10 -11.78 -36.62
C GLU A 281 7.82 -12.09 -37.41
N ALA A 282 6.70 -12.39 -36.75
CA ALA A 282 5.42 -12.65 -37.40
C ALA A 282 4.97 -11.49 -38.30
N LEU A 283 5.13 -10.24 -37.85
CA LEU A 283 4.79 -9.04 -38.65
C LEU A 283 5.76 -8.78 -39.82
N ASN A 284 6.97 -9.36 -39.77
CA ASN A 284 8.02 -9.23 -40.80
C ASN A 284 8.06 -10.41 -41.78
N GLN A 285 7.30 -11.47 -41.56
CA GLN A 285 7.22 -12.64 -42.45
C GLN A 285 6.51 -12.30 -43.76
N ASP A 286 7.21 -11.62 -44.67
CA ASP A 286 6.94 -11.64 -46.12
C ASP A 286 8.07 -11.04 -46.98
N ILE A 287 9.32 -11.02 -46.48
CA ILE A 287 10.46 -10.58 -47.30
C ILE A 287 11.00 -11.71 -48.21
N ASN A 288 10.57 -12.97 -48.07
CA ASN A 288 11.06 -14.05 -48.93
C ASN A 288 9.99 -15.09 -49.29
N ILE A 289 9.20 -14.80 -50.33
CA ILE A 289 8.82 -15.82 -51.30
C ILE A 289 9.22 -15.27 -52.66
N PRO A 290 10.35 -15.71 -53.25
CA PRO A 290 10.62 -15.39 -54.63
C PRO A 290 9.56 -16.08 -55.49
N PHE A 291 8.89 -15.27 -56.31
CA PHE A 291 8.11 -15.72 -57.45
C PHE A 291 8.93 -16.74 -58.25
N ALA A 292 8.63 -18.02 -58.11
CA ALA A 292 8.94 -18.98 -59.15
C ALA A 292 7.88 -18.81 -60.25
N ASN A 293 8.15 -17.88 -61.17
CA ASN A 293 7.50 -17.87 -62.48
C ASN A 293 7.87 -19.16 -63.22
N GLY A 294 6.87 -19.73 -63.89
CA GLY A 294 6.93 -21.09 -64.42
C GLY A 294 7.78 -21.29 -65.67
N ILE A 295 7.93 -22.59 -65.96
CA ILE A 295 7.78 -23.21 -67.28
C ILE A 295 6.91 -24.45 -67.06
#